data_AF-A0A7C6Y6D3-F1
#
_entry.id   AF-A0A7C6Y6D3-F1
#
_cell.length_a   1.000
_cell.length_b   1.000
_cell.length_c   1.000
_cell.angle_alpha   90.00
_cell.angle_beta   90.00
_cell.angle_gamma   90.00
#
_symmetry.space_group_name_H-M   'P 1'
#
loop_
_entity.id
_entity.type
_entity.pdbx_description
1 polymer ?
#
loop_
_entity_poly.entity_id
_entity_poly.type
_entity_poly.pdbx_seq_one_letter_code
_entity_poly.pdbx_strand_id
1 'polypeptide(L)'
;MNKKEREMREEARAAIIEALKNGYTGYYGNLHHELFYADYYIIGTYKAKEALKDYDVFKAIEKVQEYEKYNFGKVCTDLSDPEKLINMLYYIIGEEVLYEIMDGVEAWEENWNNQATDETNAAILEAIEKK
;
A
#
# COMPACT_ATOMS: atom_id res chain seq x y z
N MET A 1 13.76 -0.39 9.17
CA MET A 1 12.32 -0.21 9.40
C MET A 1 12.07 0.23 10.83
N ASN A 2 11.37 1.35 11.03
CA ASN A 2 10.95 1.79 12.39
C ASN A 2 9.70 1.00 12.86
N LYS A 3 9.29 1.15 14.13
CA LYS A 3 8.15 0.41 14.68
C LYS A 3 6.85 0.70 13.92
N LYS A 4 6.56 1.98 13.64
CA LYS A 4 5.32 2.40 12.96
C LYS A 4 5.27 1.94 11.51
N GLU A 5 6.41 1.97 10.82
CA GLU A 5 6.55 1.42 9.47
C GLU A 5 6.25 -0.07 9.44
N ARG A 6 6.74 -0.85 10.42
CA ARG A 6 6.40 -2.28 10.54
C ARG A 6 4.90 -2.49 10.73
N GLU A 7 4.27 -1.72 11.61
CA GLU A 7 2.82 -1.79 11.83
C GLU A 7 2.04 -1.48 10.55
N MET A 8 2.40 -0.41 9.83
CA MET A 8 1.77 -0.05 8.55
C MET A 8 1.95 -1.14 7.49
N ARG A 9 3.11 -1.80 7.45
CA ARG A 9 3.35 -2.93 6.53
C ARG A 9 2.51 -4.16 6.89
N GLU A 10 2.37 -4.47 8.18
CA GLU A 10 1.51 -5.56 8.66
C GLU A 10 0.04 -5.29 8.35
N GLU A 11 -0.44 -4.06 8.57
CA GLU A 11 -1.79 -3.61 8.22
C GLU A 11 -2.04 -3.69 6.71
N ALA A 12 -1.11 -3.21 5.88
CA ALA A 12 -1.21 -3.28 4.43
C ALA A 12 -1.24 -4.73 3.92
N ARG A 13 -0.37 -5.61 4.45
CA ARG A 13 -0.36 -7.03 4.11
C ARG A 13 -1.69 -7.69 4.44
N ALA A 14 -2.25 -7.38 5.62
CA ALA A 14 -3.54 -7.91 6.04
C ALA A 14 -4.67 -7.45 5.11
N ALA A 15 -4.70 -6.15 4.75
CA ALA A 15 -5.70 -5.58 3.85
C ALA A 15 -5.66 -6.23 2.45
N ILE A 16 -4.46 -6.46 1.88
CA ILE A 16 -4.32 -7.14 0.59
C ILE A 16 -4.85 -8.58 0.65
N ILE A 17 -4.46 -9.33 1.67
CA ILE A 17 -4.90 -10.73 1.84
C ILE A 17 -6.41 -10.79 2.06
N GLU A 18 -6.97 -9.88 2.85
CA GLU A 18 -8.41 -9.79 3.11
C GLU A 18 -9.20 -9.45 1.84
N ALA A 19 -8.72 -8.51 1.03
CA ALA A 19 -9.34 -8.17 -0.25
C ALA A 19 -9.44 -9.38 -1.19
N LEU A 20 -8.34 -10.14 -1.33
CA LEU A 20 -8.32 -11.35 -2.14
C LEU A 20 -9.25 -12.43 -1.58
N LYS A 21 -9.26 -12.64 -0.25
CA LYS A 21 -10.15 -13.60 0.43
C LYS A 21 -11.64 -13.25 0.28
N ASN A 22 -11.95 -11.96 0.21
CA ASN A 22 -13.31 -11.46 0.04
C ASN A 22 -13.75 -11.42 -1.43
N GLY A 23 -13.01 -12.07 -2.34
CA GLY A 23 -13.38 -12.18 -3.75
C GLY A 23 -13.19 -10.88 -4.52
N TYR A 24 -12.05 -10.21 -4.36
CA TYR A 24 -11.69 -9.02 -5.13
C TYR A 24 -11.99 -9.22 -6.62
N THR A 25 -12.71 -8.27 -7.24
CA THR A 25 -13.16 -8.34 -8.65
C THR A 25 -12.58 -7.22 -9.52
N GLY A 26 -11.73 -6.35 -8.96
CA GLY A 26 -11.08 -5.27 -9.69
C GLY A 26 -9.93 -5.76 -10.57
N TYR A 27 -9.20 -4.84 -11.18
CA TYR A 27 -7.97 -5.19 -11.91
C TYR A 27 -6.82 -5.41 -10.93
N TYR A 28 -6.03 -6.47 -11.11
CA TYR A 28 -4.90 -6.73 -10.22
C TYR A 28 -3.89 -5.57 -10.20
N GLY A 29 -3.57 -4.99 -11.36
CA GLY A 29 -2.72 -3.81 -11.45
C GLY A 29 -3.22 -2.59 -10.69
N ASN A 30 -4.53 -2.51 -10.41
CA ASN A 30 -5.15 -1.43 -9.64
C ASN A 30 -5.35 -1.76 -8.15
N LEU A 31 -5.04 -2.97 -7.69
CA LEU A 31 -5.35 -3.43 -6.34
C LEU A 31 -4.78 -2.50 -5.25
N HIS A 32 -3.50 -2.09 -5.37
CA HIS A 32 -2.90 -1.16 -4.41
C HIS A 32 -3.62 0.19 -4.39
N HIS A 33 -4.03 0.69 -5.55
CA HIS A 33 -4.73 1.95 -5.68
C HIS A 33 -6.11 1.87 -5.02
N GLU A 34 -6.87 0.84 -5.32
CA GLU A 34 -8.21 0.64 -4.73
C GLU A 34 -8.15 0.48 -3.20
N LEU A 35 -7.13 -0.20 -2.67
CA LEU A 35 -7.02 -0.42 -1.22
C LEU A 35 -6.46 0.77 -0.44
N PHE A 36 -5.52 1.53 -1.01
CA PHE A 36 -4.75 2.51 -0.25
C PHE A 36 -4.94 3.96 -0.69
N TYR A 37 -5.66 4.21 -1.79
CA TYR A 37 -6.01 5.55 -2.24
C TYR A 37 -7.49 5.90 -2.04
N ALA A 38 -8.40 4.92 -2.13
CA ALA A 38 -9.84 5.17 -2.12
C ALA A 38 -10.34 5.80 -0.82
N ASP A 39 -9.77 5.39 0.31
CA ASP A 39 -10.11 5.89 1.64
C ASP A 39 -8.88 6.36 2.41
N TYR A 40 -9.10 7.28 3.35
CA TYR A 40 -8.05 7.76 4.23
C TYR A 40 -7.69 6.69 5.28
N TYR A 41 -6.41 6.33 5.32
CA TYR A 41 -5.77 5.58 6.41
C TYR A 41 -5.97 6.26 7.77
N ILE A 42 -5.74 7.58 7.86
CA ILE A 42 -5.96 8.36 9.08
C ILE A 42 -6.75 9.62 8.75
N ILE A 43 -7.87 9.79 9.48
CA ILE A 43 -8.68 11.00 9.53
C ILE A 43 -8.46 11.69 10.88
N GLY A 44 -8.17 12.99 10.85
CA GLY A 44 -7.95 13.84 12.00
C GLY A 44 -6.49 14.27 12.18
N THR A 45 -6.24 15.57 12.08
CA THR A 45 -4.89 16.19 12.11
C THR A 45 -4.07 15.77 13.34
N TYR A 46 -4.69 15.66 14.51
CA TYR A 46 -3.98 15.25 15.74
C TYR A 46 -3.45 13.82 15.62
N LYS A 47 -4.27 12.87 15.17
CA LYS A 47 -3.87 11.47 14.98
C LYS A 47 -2.80 11.34 13.91
N ALA A 48 -2.93 12.09 12.82
CA ALA A 48 -1.95 12.11 11.74
C ALA A 48 -0.57 12.59 12.24
N LYS A 49 -0.53 13.66 13.07
CA LYS A 49 0.71 14.15 13.68
C LYS A 49 1.35 13.12 14.61
N GLU A 50 0.57 12.44 15.45
CA GLU A 50 1.09 11.40 16.35
C GLU A 50 1.66 10.21 15.55
N ALA A 51 0.96 9.75 14.51
CA ALA A 51 1.44 8.67 13.65
C ALA A 51 2.74 9.03 12.91
N LEU A 52 2.83 10.25 12.37
CA LEU A 52 4.05 10.74 11.71
C LEU A 52 5.22 10.89 12.67
N LYS A 53 4.96 11.27 13.93
CA LYS A 53 5.98 11.32 14.98
C LYS A 53 6.52 9.92 15.29
N ASP A 54 5.64 8.93 15.41
CA ASP A 54 6.04 7.53 15.66
C ASP A 54 6.81 6.92 14.47
N TYR A 55 6.54 7.41 13.25
CA TYR A 55 7.26 7.01 12.04
C TYR A 55 8.62 7.70 11.87
N ASP A 56 8.78 8.95 12.35
CA ASP A 56 9.80 9.93 11.94
C ASP A 56 9.33 10.80 10.77
N VAL A 57 8.94 12.04 11.09
CA VAL A 57 8.37 13.02 10.16
C VAL A 57 9.29 13.29 8.97
N PHE A 58 10.61 13.37 9.19
CA PHE A 58 11.54 13.70 8.11
C PHE A 58 11.71 12.53 7.14
N LYS A 59 11.73 11.29 7.66
CA LYS A 59 11.74 10.09 6.82
C LYS A 59 10.46 9.92 6.02
N ALA A 60 9.31 10.27 6.60
CA ALA A 60 8.04 10.28 5.88
C ALA A 60 8.07 11.26 4.70
N ILE A 61 8.55 12.49 4.95
CA ILE A 61 8.71 13.53 3.93
C ILE A 61 9.65 13.06 2.81
N GLU A 62 10.84 12.56 3.17
CA GLU A 62 11.83 12.07 2.21
C GLU A 62 11.24 10.98 1.32
N LYS A 63 10.61 9.97 1.93
CA LYS A 63 10.01 8.85 1.22
C LYS A 63 8.92 9.28 0.23
N VAL A 64 8.01 10.17 0.65
CA VAL A 64 6.96 10.69 -0.24
C VAL A 64 7.58 11.52 -1.38
N GLN A 65 8.56 12.36 -1.07
CA GLN A 65 9.23 13.17 -2.10
C GLN A 65 9.97 12.33 -3.14
N GLU A 66 10.71 11.31 -2.70
CA GLU A 66 11.43 10.41 -3.61
C GLU A 66 10.47 9.66 -4.52
N TYR A 67 9.41 9.08 -3.94
CA TYR A 67 8.38 8.37 -4.68
C TYR A 67 7.71 9.26 -5.73
N GLU A 68 7.23 10.45 -5.34
CA GLU A 68 6.51 11.33 -6.25
C GLU A 68 7.42 11.92 -7.32
N LYS A 69 8.68 12.24 -6.99
CA LYS A 69 9.65 12.69 -8.01
C LYS A 69 9.98 11.58 -9.00
N TYR A 70 10.13 10.34 -8.54
CA TYR A 70 10.42 9.20 -9.41
C TYR A 70 9.25 8.90 -10.35
N ASN A 71 8.02 8.87 -9.83
CA ASN A 71 6.82 8.49 -10.61
C ASN A 71 6.18 9.65 -11.40
N PHE A 72 6.23 10.87 -10.88
CA PHE A 72 5.50 12.03 -11.44
C PHE A 72 6.39 13.21 -11.84
N GLY A 73 7.70 13.15 -11.56
CA GLY A 73 8.65 14.22 -11.86
C GLY A 73 8.50 15.47 -10.96
N LYS A 74 7.60 15.45 -9.98
CA LYS A 74 7.34 16.57 -9.05
C LYS A 74 6.70 16.07 -7.76
N VAL A 75 6.77 16.88 -6.72
CA VAL A 75 6.02 16.66 -5.48
C VAL A 75 4.59 17.19 -5.68
N CYS A 76 3.61 16.32 -5.48
CA CYS A 76 2.18 16.61 -5.61
C CYS A 76 1.50 16.72 -4.25
N THR A 77 1.99 15.98 -3.26
CA THR A 77 1.45 15.99 -1.90
C THR A 77 1.83 17.28 -1.19
N ASP A 78 0.85 17.90 -0.52
CA ASP A 78 1.10 19.02 0.38
C ASP A 78 1.70 18.48 1.70
N LEU A 79 3.03 18.46 1.75
CA LEU A 79 3.84 17.91 2.85
C LEU A 79 3.69 18.70 4.16
N SER A 80 3.03 19.86 4.14
CA SER A 80 2.73 20.64 5.34
C SER A 80 1.44 20.17 6.04
N ASP A 81 0.61 19.39 5.34
CA ASP A 81 -0.62 18.80 5.84
C ASP A 81 -0.35 17.39 6.37
N PRO A 82 -0.45 17.17 7.69
CA PRO A 82 -0.19 15.85 8.30
C PRO A 82 -1.09 14.75 7.75
N GLU A 83 -2.36 15.04 7.44
CA GLU A 83 -3.27 14.03 6.90
C GLU A 83 -2.84 13.64 5.50
N LYS A 84 -2.57 14.61 4.62
CA LYS A 84 -2.10 14.27 3.26
C LYS A 84 -0.78 13.51 3.29
N LEU A 85 0.15 13.91 4.16
CA LEU A 85 1.45 13.25 4.28
C LEU A 85 1.32 11.79 4.77
N ILE A 86 0.57 11.53 5.85
CA ILE A 86 0.46 10.16 6.39
C ILE A 86 -0.31 9.23 5.46
N ASN A 87 -1.30 9.74 4.74
CA ASN A 87 -2.09 8.94 3.81
C ASN A 87 -1.30 8.62 2.53
N MET A 88 -0.54 9.58 1.99
CA MET A 88 0.38 9.29 0.88
C MET A 88 1.49 8.33 1.31
N LEU A 89 2.00 8.46 2.54
CA LEU A 89 2.97 7.52 3.09
C LEU A 89 2.41 6.09 3.16
N TYR A 90 1.17 5.92 3.63
CA TYR A 90 0.51 4.61 3.69
C TYR A 90 0.25 4.02 2.30
N TYR A 91 -0.17 4.85 1.33
CA TYR A 91 -0.29 4.45 -0.06
C TYR A 91 1.00 3.84 -0.62
N ILE A 92 2.14 4.53 -0.42
CA ILE A 92 3.45 4.06 -0.89
C ILE A 92 3.83 2.75 -0.20
N ILE A 93 3.66 2.67 1.12
CA ILE A 93 3.99 1.46 1.88
C ILE A 93 3.12 0.28 1.44
N GLY A 94 1.83 0.51 1.17
CA GLY A 94 0.91 -0.51 0.69
C GLY A 94 1.29 -1.04 -0.69
N GLU A 95 1.72 -0.17 -1.60
CA GLU A 95 2.26 -0.57 -2.91
C GLU A 95 3.54 -1.41 -2.76
N GLU A 96 4.49 -0.98 -1.92
CA GLU A 96 5.71 -1.75 -1.67
C GLU A 96 5.43 -3.14 -1.12
N VAL A 97 4.53 -3.24 -0.14
CA VAL A 97 4.13 -4.53 0.44
C VAL A 97 3.45 -5.40 -0.61
N LEU A 98 2.61 -4.84 -1.47
CA LEU A 98 2.00 -5.59 -2.56
C LEU A 98 3.07 -6.21 -3.46
N TYR A 99 4.04 -5.43 -3.95
CA TYR A 99 5.09 -5.96 -4.80
C TYR A 99 5.96 -6.98 -4.08
N GLU A 100 6.30 -6.77 -2.81
CA GLU A 100 7.10 -7.72 -2.02
C GLU A 100 6.41 -9.07 -1.85
N ILE A 101 5.11 -9.11 -1.52
CA ILE A 101 4.42 -10.39 -1.33
C ILE A 101 4.13 -11.09 -2.68
N MET A 102 3.97 -10.31 -3.75
CA MET A 102 3.68 -10.83 -5.09
C MET A 102 4.92 -11.22 -5.90
N ASP A 103 6.13 -10.83 -5.49
CA ASP A 103 7.40 -11.14 -6.18
C ASP A 103 7.60 -12.65 -6.38
N GLY A 104 7.53 -13.17 -7.61
CA GLY A 104 7.61 -14.61 -7.89
C GLY A 104 6.31 -15.38 -7.62
N VAL A 105 5.16 -14.71 -7.53
CA VAL A 105 3.84 -15.34 -7.56
C VAL A 105 3.37 -15.39 -9.02
N GLU A 106 3.61 -16.50 -9.71
CA GLU A 106 3.25 -16.68 -11.13
C GLU A 106 1.77 -16.35 -11.41
N ALA A 107 0.86 -16.80 -10.54
CA ALA A 107 -0.57 -16.51 -10.66
C ALA A 107 -0.91 -15.01 -10.66
N TRP A 108 -0.11 -14.19 -9.98
CA TRP A 108 -0.22 -12.73 -10.00
C TRP A 108 0.42 -12.15 -11.26
N GLU A 109 1.66 -12.53 -11.55
CA GLU A 109 2.45 -11.97 -12.67
C GLU A 109 1.76 -12.19 -14.03
N GLU A 110 1.22 -13.39 -14.26
CA GLU A 110 0.49 -13.73 -15.49
C GLU A 110 -0.86 -13.00 -15.62
N ASN A 111 -1.42 -12.55 -14.49
CA ASN A 111 -2.75 -11.94 -14.43
C ASN A 111 -2.74 -10.46 -14.04
N TRP A 112 -1.57 -9.82 -13.91
CA TRP A 112 -1.48 -8.42 -13.45
C TRP A 112 -2.37 -7.44 -14.25
N ASN A 113 -2.48 -7.67 -15.57
CA ASN A 113 -3.33 -6.87 -16.48
C ASN A 113 -4.80 -7.33 -16.56
N ASN A 114 -5.19 -8.39 -15.84
CA ASN A 114 -6.51 -9.00 -15.91
C ASN A 114 -7.40 -8.56 -14.74
N GLN A 115 -8.71 -8.72 -14.94
CA GLN A 115 -9.67 -8.64 -13.84
C GLN A 115 -9.52 -9.87 -12.95
N ALA A 116 -9.64 -9.62 -11.65
CA ALA A 116 -9.57 -10.66 -10.65
C ALA A 116 -10.77 -11.61 -10.72
N THR A 117 -10.49 -12.89 -10.47
CA THR A 117 -11.49 -13.94 -10.37
C THR A 117 -11.28 -14.69 -9.06
N ASP A 118 -12.32 -15.35 -8.55
CA ASP A 118 -12.20 -16.16 -7.33
C ASP A 118 -11.12 -17.26 -7.47
N GLU A 119 -11.00 -17.85 -8.67
CA GLU A 119 -9.99 -18.88 -8.97
C GLU A 119 -8.57 -18.29 -8.90
N THR A 120 -8.32 -17.17 -9.57
CA THR A 120 -7.00 -16.51 -9.56
C THR A 120 -6.66 -15.96 -8.17
N ASN A 121 -7.64 -15.40 -7.45
CA ASN A 121 -7.47 -14.94 -6.06
C ASN A 121 -7.04 -16.10 -5.15
N ALA A 122 -7.69 -17.26 -5.28
CA ALA A 122 -7.34 -18.45 -4.51
C ALA A 122 -5.93 -18.97 -4.85
N ALA A 123 -5.55 -18.98 -6.14
CA ALA A 123 -4.22 -19.40 -6.57
C ALA A 123 -3.12 -18.46 -6.04
N ILE A 124 -3.35 -17.14 -6.05
CA ILE A 124 -2.44 -16.14 -5.47
C ILE A 124 -2.29 -16.38 -3.97
N LEU A 125 -3.40 -16.55 -3.23
CA LEU A 125 -3.37 -16.79 -1.79
C LEU A 125 -2.60 -18.08 -1.43
N GLU A 126 -2.82 -19.16 -2.17
CA GLU A 126 -2.10 -20.43 -1.99
C GLU A 126 -0.59 -20.26 -2.23
N ALA A 127 -0.20 -19.49 -3.25
CA ALA A 127 1.21 -19.22 -3.53
C ALA A 127 1.86 -18.36 -2.43
N ILE A 128 1.15 -17.35 -1.91
CA ILE A 128 1.64 -16.51 -0.80
C ILE A 128 1.83 -17.34 0.48
N GLU A 129 0.95 -18.30 0.76
CA GLU A 129 1.05 -19.17 1.96
C GLU A 129 2.21 -20.16 1.91
N LYS A 130 2.70 -20.50 0.70
CA LYS A 130 3.80 -21.47 0.50
C LYS A 130 5.19 -20.84 0.56
N LYS A 131 5.29 -19.51 0.58
CA LYS A 131 6.55 -18.77 0.75
C LYS A 131 6.96 -18.68 2.21
#